data_AF-A0A2T7D4V9-F1
#
_entry.id   AF-A0A2T7D4V9-F1
#
_cell.length_a   1.000
_cell.length_b   1.000
_cell.length_c   1.000
_cell.angle_alpha   90.00
_cell.angle_beta   90.00
_cell.angle_gamma   90.00
#
_symmetry.space_group_name_H-M   'P 1'
#
loop_
_entity.id
_entity.type
_entity.pdbx_description
1 polymer ?
#
loop_
_entity_poly.entity_id
_entity_poly.type
_entity_poly.pdbx_seq_one_letter_code
_entity_poly.pdbx_strand_id
1 'polypeptide(L)' 'MGDETNEAEDLERIFTDSSAESIKISYAAIRYITKNFAVKIGDGGFGVVCLGGLQNGMVAVKKLHSKDFL' A
#
# COMPACT_ATOMS: atom_id res chain seq x y z
N MET A 1 -10.21 16.11 0.13
CA MET A 1 -9.25 16.08 1.26
C MET A 1 -9.69 15.18 2.41
N GLY A 2 -10.98 14.81 2.54
CA GLY A 2 -11.46 13.98 3.68
C GLY A 2 -11.81 12.52 3.37
N ASP A 3 -11.36 11.97 2.24
CA ASP A 3 -11.69 10.60 1.81
C ASP A 3 -10.47 9.66 1.92
N GLU A 4 -9.30 10.15 1.51
CA GLU A 4 -8.04 9.40 1.53
C GLU A 4 -7.53 9.09 2.95
N THR A 5 -7.91 9.91 3.94
CA THR A 5 -7.55 9.70 5.35
C THR A 5 -8.33 8.55 5.99
N ASN A 6 -9.58 8.33 5.58
CA ASN A 6 -10.39 7.23 6.14
C ASN A 6 -9.86 5.86 5.70
N GLU A 7 -9.46 5.71 4.44
CA GLU A 7 -8.90 4.44 3.96
C GLU A 7 -7.51 4.14 4.54
N ALA A 8 -6.73 5.17 4.89
CA ALA A 8 -5.48 4.97 5.61
C ALA A 8 -5.73 4.43 7.02
N GLU A 9 -6.75 4.92 7.73
CA GLU A 9 -7.16 4.39 9.04
C GLU A 9 -7.61 2.93 8.96
N ASP A 10 -8.28 2.52 7.89
CA ASP A 10 -8.62 1.11 7.66
C ASP A 10 -7.36 0.22 7.54
N LEU A 11 -6.30 0.71 6.89
CA LEU A 11 -5.00 0.03 6.87
C LEU A 11 -4.35 -0.02 8.24
N GLU A 12 -4.43 1.07 9.03
CA GLU A 12 -3.91 1.08 10.40
C GLU A 12 -4.56 -0.03 11.23
N ARG A 13 -5.89 -0.15 11.13
CA ARG A 13 -6.65 -1.16 11.87
C ARG A 13 -6.18 -2.57 11.50
N ILE A 14 -6.07 -2.87 10.21
CA ILE A 14 -5.63 -4.18 9.73
C ILE A 14 -4.18 -4.47 10.11
N PHE A 15 -3.31 -3.46 10.08
CA PHE A 15 -1.92 -3.64 10.49
C PHE A 15 -1.79 -4.06 11.96
N THR A 16 -2.68 -3.57 12.82
CA THR A 16 -2.69 -3.87 14.26
C THR A 16 -3.48 -5.12 14.64
N ASP A 17 -4.46 -5.52 13.83
CA ASP A 17 -5.36 -6.63 14.12
C ASP A 17 -4.97 -7.87 13.30
N SER A 18 -4.29 -8.81 13.95
CA SER A 18 -3.89 -10.08 13.32
C SER A 18 -5.05 -10.97 12.87
N SER A 19 -6.28 -10.67 13.29
CA SER A 19 -7.50 -11.39 12.87
C SER A 19 -8.26 -10.68 11.76
N ALA A 20 -7.78 -9.52 11.29
CA ALA A 20 -8.47 -8.75 10.26
C ALA A 20 -8.42 -9.42 8.89
N GLU A 21 -9.56 -9.42 8.21
CA GLU A 21 -9.69 -9.84 6.82
C GLU A 21 -9.06 -8.84 5.85
N SER A 22 -8.69 -9.31 4.66
CA SER A 22 -8.19 -8.44 3.59
C SER A 22 -9.27 -7.45 3.14
N ILE A 23 -8.88 -6.18 2.97
CA ILE A 23 -9.77 -5.15 2.42
C ILE A 23 -9.39 -4.77 0.98
N LYS A 24 -10.34 -4.14 0.30
CA LYS A 24 -10.05 -3.36 -0.90
C LYS A 24 -9.69 -1.95 -0.47
N ILE A 25 -8.70 -1.38 -1.14
CA ILE A 25 -8.25 -0.01 -0.91
C ILE A 25 -8.11 0.72 -2.25
N SER A 26 -8.37 2.02 -2.26
CA SER A 26 -8.21 2.83 -3.45
C SER A 26 -6.73 2.98 -3.83
N TYR A 27 -6.50 3.19 -5.13
CA TYR A 27 -5.18 3.55 -5.62
C TYR A 27 -4.69 4.90 -5.05
N ALA A 28 -5.61 5.81 -4.72
CA ALA A 28 -5.29 7.10 -4.10
C ALA A 28 -4.67 6.92 -2.71
N ALA A 29 -5.29 6.11 -1.85
CA ALA A 29 -4.75 5.80 -0.54
C ALA A 29 -3.41 5.04 -0.62
N ILE A 30 -3.24 4.11 -1.57
CA ILE A 30 -1.93 3.47 -1.82
C ILE A 30 -0.87 4.52 -2.21
N ARG A 31 -1.21 5.49 -3.07
CA ARG A 31 -0.29 6.58 -3.43
C ARG A 31 0.02 7.45 -2.23
N TYR A 32 -0.96 7.73 -1.38
CA TYR A 32 -0.77 8.53 -0.18
C TYR A 32 0.25 7.88 0.77
N ILE A 33 0.02 6.63 1.20
CA ILE A 33 0.91 5.94 2.16
C ILE A 33 2.32 5.71 1.60
N THR A 34 2.47 5.57 0.28
CA THR A 34 3.77 5.38 -0.38
C THR A 34 4.44 6.68 -0.81
N LYS A 35 3.86 7.85 -0.48
CA LYS A 35 4.31 9.17 -0.95
C LYS A 35 4.54 9.18 -2.47
N ASN A 36 3.56 8.67 -3.20
CA ASN A 36 3.59 8.45 -4.64
C ASN A 36 4.71 7.49 -5.09
N PHE A 37 4.82 6.34 -4.42
CA PHE A 37 5.83 5.31 -4.70
C PHE A 37 7.29 5.82 -4.63
N ALA A 38 7.57 6.76 -3.72
CA ALA A 38 8.84 7.49 -3.68
C ALA A 38 10.08 6.61 -3.36
N VAL A 39 9.91 5.58 -2.54
CA VAL A 39 11.02 4.74 -2.07
C VAL A 39 10.82 3.31 -2.53
N LYS A 40 11.67 2.86 -3.45
CA LYS A 40 11.74 1.46 -3.90
C LYS A 40 12.60 0.65 -2.93
N ILE A 41 12.10 -0.50 -2.49
CA ILE A 41 12.81 -1.45 -1.62
C ILE A 41 13.02 -2.82 -2.27
N GLY A 42 12.40 -3.07 -3.43
CA GLY A 42 12.62 -4.26 -4.23
C GLY A 42 12.22 -4.05 -5.69
N ASP A 43 12.91 -4.74 -6.59
CA ASP A 43 12.64 -4.71 -8.03
C ASP A 43 12.85 -6.12 -8.57
N GLY A 44 11.81 -6.72 -9.13
CA GLY A 44 11.85 -8.08 -9.66
C GLY A 44 11.06 -8.20 -10.95
N GLY A 45 11.08 -9.39 -11.56
CA GLY A 45 10.46 -9.62 -12.86
C GLY A 45 8.99 -9.21 -12.92
N PHE A 46 8.23 -9.44 -11.84
CA PHE A 46 6.79 -9.23 -11.78
C PHE A 46 6.36 -7.86 -11.24
N GLY A 47 7.29 -6.99 -10.88
CA GLY A 47 6.94 -5.70 -10.31
C GLY A 47 7.94 -5.11 -9.35
N VAL A 48 7.56 -3.94 -8.84
CA VAL A 48 8.34 -3.11 -7.93
C VAL A 48 7.70 -3.16 -6.54
N VAL A 49 8.52 -3.33 -5.50
CA VAL A 49 8.10 -3.21 -4.11
C VAL A 49 8.53 -1.84 -3.59
N CYS A 50 7.56 -1.05 -3.13
CA CYS A 50 7.76 0.28 -2.57
C CYS A 50 7.46 0.30 -1.07
N LEU A 51 8.17 1.17 -0.35
CA LEU A 51 7.93 1.41 1.07
C LEU A 51 6.70 2.30 1.26
N GLY A 52 5.74 1.82 2.05
CA GLY A 52 4.60 2.58 2.54
C GLY A 52 4.76 2.89 4.03
N GLY A 53 4.37 4.10 4.43
CA GLY A 53 4.32 4.52 5.82
C GLY A 53 2.88 4.55 6.33
N LEU A 54 2.66 3.86 7.45
CA LEU A 54 1.50 3.94 8.31
C LEU A 54 1.92 4.59 9.64
N GLN A 55 0.98 5.11 10.42
CA GLN A 55 1.21 5.62 11.77
C GLN A 55 1.77 4.51 12.67
N ASN A 56 1.25 3.29 12.53
CA ASN A 56 1.63 2.17 13.36
C ASN A 56 2.84 1.39 12.85
N GLY A 57 3.38 1.71 11.66
CA GLY A 57 4.54 1.01 11.14
C GLY A 57 4.83 1.21 9.66
N MET A 58 5.72 0.37 9.13
CA MET A 58 6.11 0.38 7.72
C MET A 58 5.55 -0.85 7.01
N VAL A 59 5.11 -0.65 5.78
CA VAL A 59 4.55 -1.71 4.92
C VAL A 59 5.28 -1.80 3.59
N ALA A 60 5.21 -2.97 2.97
CA ALA A 60 5.68 -3.20 1.61
C ALA A 60 4.48 -3.21 0.65
N VAL A 61 4.48 -2.31 -0.32
CA VAL A 61 3.46 -2.25 -1.39
C VAL A 61 4.06 -2.80 -2.67
N LYS A 62 3.53 -3.92 -3.17
CA LYS A 62 3.97 -4.52 -4.44
C LYS A 62 3.10 -4.01 -5.59
N LYS A 63 3.71 -3.24 -6.50
CA LYS A 63 3.10 -2.76 -7.75
C LYS A 63 3.54 -3.65 -8.91
N LEU A 64 2.58 -4.36 -9.50
CA LEU A 64 2.84 -5.31 -10.59
C LEU A 64 3.05 -4.59 -11.93
N HIS A 65 3.87 -5.16 -12.82
CA HIS A 65 4.05 -4.59 -14.17
C HIS A 65 2.82 -4.89 -15.02
N SER A 66 2.35 -3.92 -15.82
CA SER A 66 1.20 -4.12 -16.73
C SER A 66 1.40 -5.23 -17.77
N LYS A 67 2.63 -5.69 -18.00
CA LYS A 67 2.94 -6.73 -19.00
C LYS A 67 2.81 -8.16 -18.47
N ASP A 68 2.57 -8.35 -17.17
CA ASP A 68 2.48 -9.69 -16.58
C ASP A 68 1.07 -10.29 -16.65
N PHE A 69 0.10 -9.55 -17.20
CA PHE A 69 -1.32 -9.94 -17.30
C PHE A 69 -1.85 -9.96 -18.75
N LEU A 70 -0.96 -9.86 -19.73
CA LEU A 70 -1.22 -10.03 -21.16
C LEU A 70 -0.52 -11.29 -21.65
#